data_AF-A0A916FGL8-F1
#
_entry.id   AF-A0A916FGL8-F1
#
_cell.length_a   1.000
_cell.length_b   1.000
_cell.length_c   1.000
_cell.angle_alpha   90.00
_cell.angle_beta   90.00
_cell.angle_gamma   90.00
#
_symmetry.space_group_name_H-M   'P 1'
#
loop_
_entity.id
_entity.type
_entity.pdbx_description
1 polymer ?
#
loop_
_entity_poly.entity_id
_entity_poly.type
_entity_poly.pdbx_seq_one_letter_code
_entity_poly.pdbx_strand_id
1 'polypeptide(L)'
;MKPFSNLLLSVGMLLTVTACATLFSQPTAPSPVPTSSRDGDFVLDRNPAVPQTIAPSPGLAGTPKREVFEGITPCSHLTRPLPQIPADTNCEQMIWKLILYRDPATGTPATYALNSAYGVPQQGTLGLQGGGTVIAMEGKWAIAKGIKTDPDAVVYQLNPDNPQTAFSFLKITVDILHVLASDRTLLGGNGGWSYNLNRTDNRIPPPINGQRGSVSEPPPRPPIPPMPPDSSISGVFEGRTPCHDIVLEFTQVTPYSGCVKIKWRLTLYQNRTTGAPSTYLYMGTSTIREGTWTIARGTDSDPNAIIYQLHLDGSQKPVSFLKADENHLFLLDRDLNFLVGDALFSYTLSRTDKDAQ
;
A
#
# COMPACT_ATOMS: atom_id res chain seq x y z
N MET A 1 -10.63 -54.34 -20.70
CA MET A 1 -11.23 -54.30 -19.35
C MET A 1 -10.38 -55.13 -18.40
N LYS A 2 -9.66 -54.49 -17.48
CA LYS A 2 -8.99 -55.10 -16.32
C LYS A 2 -9.06 -54.05 -15.19
N PRO A 3 -9.56 -54.37 -13.99
CA PRO A 3 -9.57 -53.42 -12.89
C PRO A 3 -8.28 -53.53 -12.08
N PHE A 4 -7.69 -52.38 -11.74
CA PHE A 4 -6.66 -52.26 -10.72
C PHE A 4 -7.34 -51.93 -9.38
N SER A 5 -7.21 -52.85 -8.43
CA SER A 5 -7.54 -52.61 -7.03
C SER A 5 -6.38 -51.89 -6.35
N ASN A 6 -6.64 -50.75 -5.72
CA ASN A 6 -5.68 -50.09 -4.84
C ASN A 6 -6.12 -50.25 -3.38
N LEU A 7 -5.17 -50.74 -2.60
CA LEU A 7 -5.20 -51.07 -1.18
C LEU A 7 -4.99 -49.78 -0.36
N LEU A 8 -5.93 -49.41 0.51
CA LEU A 8 -5.73 -48.36 1.51
C LEU A 8 -5.09 -48.96 2.77
N LEU A 9 -3.88 -48.51 3.12
CA LEU A 9 -3.34 -48.64 4.47
C LEU A 9 -3.67 -47.36 5.26
N SER A 10 -4.44 -47.52 6.33
CA SER A 10 -4.66 -46.50 7.35
C SER A 10 -3.60 -46.67 8.45
N VAL A 11 -2.78 -45.64 8.65
CA VAL A 11 -1.86 -45.55 9.80
C VAL A 11 -2.39 -44.47 10.72
N GLY A 12 -2.91 -44.89 11.87
CA GLY A 12 -3.34 -44.00 12.95
C GLY A 12 -2.12 -43.44 13.69
N MET A 13 -2.04 -42.11 13.77
CA MET A 13 -1.03 -41.40 14.55
C MET A 13 -1.68 -40.85 15.82
N LEU A 14 -1.24 -41.36 16.98
CA LEU A 14 -1.63 -40.91 18.31
C LEU A 14 -0.83 -39.64 18.66
N LEU A 15 -1.52 -38.51 18.88
CA LEU A 15 -0.90 -37.27 19.38
C LEU A 15 -1.19 -37.13 20.88
N THR A 16 -0.14 -37.13 21.69
CA THR A 16 -0.16 -36.78 23.11
C THR A 16 0.00 -35.27 23.28
N VAL A 17 -0.97 -34.63 23.91
CA VAL A 17 -0.94 -33.20 24.26
C VAL A 17 -0.32 -33.06 25.64
N THR A 18 0.84 -32.40 25.72
CA THR A 18 1.47 -32.01 27.00
C THR A 18 1.16 -30.54 27.26
N ALA A 19 0.38 -30.26 28.29
CA ALA A 19 0.05 -28.91 28.72
C ALA A 19 1.20 -28.30 29.52
N CYS A 20 1.71 -27.15 29.08
CA CYS A 20 2.72 -26.37 29.79
C CYS A 20 2.03 -25.17 30.47
N ALA A 21 2.04 -25.14 31.81
CA ALA A 21 1.49 -24.05 32.60
C ALA A 21 2.44 -22.86 32.60
N THR A 22 1.96 -21.69 32.16
CA THR A 22 2.70 -20.42 32.22
C THR A 22 2.31 -19.65 33.49
N LEU A 23 3.30 -19.39 34.33
CA LEU A 23 3.22 -18.52 35.50
C LEU A 23 3.28 -17.06 35.04
N PHE A 24 2.24 -16.28 35.38
CA PHE A 24 2.24 -14.83 35.22
C PHE A 24 3.04 -14.17 36.35
N SER A 25 4.07 -13.38 36.00
CA SER A 25 4.73 -12.45 36.92
C SER A 25 4.07 -11.08 36.86
N GLN A 26 3.82 -10.49 38.04
CA GLN A 26 3.25 -9.16 38.21
C GLN A 26 4.26 -8.04 37.84
N PRO A 27 3.79 -6.88 37.36
CA PRO A 27 4.65 -5.74 37.06
C PRO A 27 5.04 -4.96 38.33
N THR A 28 6.34 -4.68 38.45
CA THR A 28 6.94 -3.82 39.48
C THR A 28 6.73 -2.33 39.18
N ALA A 29 6.49 -1.55 40.23
CA ALA A 29 6.29 -0.10 40.17
C ALA A 29 7.58 0.68 39.81
N PRO A 30 7.48 1.86 39.18
CA PRO A 30 8.63 2.66 38.81
C PRO A 30 9.25 3.43 39.98
N SER A 31 10.58 3.48 40.02
CA SER A 31 11.38 4.27 40.97
C SER A 31 11.46 5.75 40.58
N PRO A 32 11.66 6.67 41.55
CA PRO A 32 11.66 8.11 41.32
C PRO A 32 12.96 8.65 40.69
N VAL A 33 12.79 9.69 39.88
CA VAL A 33 13.84 10.44 39.17
C VAL A 33 14.57 11.38 40.13
N PRO A 34 15.92 11.45 40.12
CA PRO A 34 16.67 12.43 40.91
C PRO A 34 16.80 13.78 40.18
N THR A 35 16.62 14.85 40.94
CA THR A 35 16.84 16.25 40.57
C THR A 35 18.34 16.61 40.57
N SER A 36 18.84 17.24 39.50
CA SER A 36 20.24 17.68 39.40
C SER A 36 20.42 19.11 39.95
N SER A 37 21.37 19.28 40.86
CA SER A 37 21.89 20.56 41.33
C SER A 37 22.95 21.13 40.39
N ARG A 38 22.90 22.46 40.20
CA ARG A 38 23.97 23.28 39.61
C ARG A 38 25.14 23.44 40.58
N ASP A 39 26.35 23.54 40.03
CA ASP A 39 27.41 24.53 40.34
C ASP A 39 28.79 23.95 40.04
N GLY A 40 29.70 24.75 39.47
CA GLY A 40 31.10 24.35 39.29
C GLY A 40 31.88 25.10 38.22
N ASP A 41 32.41 26.25 38.60
CA ASP A 41 33.64 26.95 38.23
C ASP A 41 34.43 26.60 36.95
N PHE A 42 34.73 27.66 36.20
CA PHE A 42 35.57 27.69 35.01
C PHE A 42 36.97 28.21 35.37
N VAL A 43 37.99 27.34 35.33
CA VAL A 43 39.41 27.72 35.45
C VAL A 43 40.07 27.60 34.07
N LEU A 44 40.62 28.71 33.59
CA LEU A 44 41.42 28.80 32.37
C LEU A 44 42.87 28.41 32.70
N ASP A 45 43.36 27.32 32.14
CA ASP A 45 44.79 27.01 32.12
C ASP A 45 45.27 26.85 30.68
N ARG A 46 46.25 27.69 30.30
CA ARG A 46 46.85 27.73 28.95
C ARG A 46 48.15 26.94 28.99
N ASN A 47 48.20 25.84 28.23
CA ASN A 47 49.45 25.12 27.97
C ASN A 47 49.62 24.93 26.45
N PRO A 48 50.75 25.35 25.83
CA PRO A 48 51.00 25.14 24.41
C PRO A 48 51.63 23.76 24.20
N ALA A 49 50.87 22.82 23.62
CA ALA A 49 51.37 21.49 23.26
C ALA A 49 51.55 21.32 21.74
N VAL A 50 52.71 20.77 21.42
CA VAL A 50 53.26 20.16 20.21
C VAL A 50 52.24 19.67 19.16
N PRO A 51 52.48 19.87 17.83
CA PRO A 51 51.60 19.38 16.78
C PRO A 51 51.67 17.85 16.69
N GLN A 52 50.59 17.18 17.13
CA GLN A 52 50.39 15.76 16.89
C GLN A 52 49.76 15.57 15.50
N THR A 53 50.33 14.66 14.71
CA THR A 53 49.74 14.13 13.48
C THR A 53 48.43 13.41 13.84
N ILE A 54 47.30 14.07 13.59
CA ILE A 54 45.96 13.53 13.84
C ILE A 54 45.73 12.40 12.84
N ALA A 55 45.72 11.15 13.33
CA ALA A 55 45.16 10.03 12.59
C ALA A 55 43.68 10.34 12.26
N PRO A 56 43.20 10.07 11.03
CA PRO A 56 41.82 10.34 10.68
C PRO A 56 40.90 9.65 11.68
N SER A 57 40.11 10.44 12.41
CA SER A 57 39.08 9.92 13.30
C SER A 57 38.23 8.91 12.52
N PRO A 58 37.93 7.72 13.09
CA PRO A 58 36.95 6.81 12.49
C PRO A 58 35.67 7.61 12.25
N GLY A 59 35.36 7.84 10.96
CA GLY A 59 34.25 8.67 10.55
C GLY A 59 32.98 8.17 11.22
N LEU A 60 32.20 9.11 11.80
CA LEU A 60 30.90 8.81 12.40
C LEU A 60 30.15 7.83 11.51
N ALA A 61 29.85 6.64 12.06
CA ALA A 61 29.05 5.64 11.38
C ALA A 61 27.76 6.31 10.90
N GLY A 62 27.62 6.47 9.59
CA GLY A 62 26.49 7.17 8.99
C GLY A 62 25.18 6.54 9.46
N THR A 63 24.19 7.37 9.78
CA THR A 63 22.85 6.91 10.17
C THR A 63 22.35 5.89 9.12
N PRO A 64 21.91 4.69 9.53
CA PRO A 64 21.48 3.67 8.58
C PRO A 64 20.41 4.23 7.64
N LYS A 65 20.65 4.11 6.33
CA LYS A 65 19.64 4.48 5.33
C LYS A 65 18.49 3.50 5.45
N ARG A 66 17.33 4.02 5.82
CA ARG A 66 16.08 3.25 5.93
C ARG A 66 15.04 3.80 4.98
N GLU A 67 14.18 2.91 4.51
CA GLU A 67 12.98 3.24 3.72
C GLU A 67 11.77 2.73 4.52
N VAL A 68 10.76 3.58 4.76
CA VAL A 68 9.56 3.20 5.52
C VAL A 68 8.37 3.24 4.59
N PHE A 69 7.71 2.09 4.42
CA PHE A 69 6.53 1.93 3.61
C PHE A 69 5.34 1.53 4.48
N GLU A 70 4.23 2.25 4.35
CA GLU A 70 3.00 2.02 5.10
C GLU A 70 1.82 1.92 4.14
N GLY A 71 0.77 1.19 4.53
CA GLY A 71 -0.41 1.03 3.70
C GLY A 71 -1.47 0.14 4.34
N ILE A 72 -2.65 0.12 3.74
CA ILE A 72 -3.74 -0.78 4.13
C ILE A 72 -4.17 -1.57 2.91
N THR A 73 -4.14 -2.89 3.02
CA THR A 73 -4.52 -3.81 1.95
C THR A 73 -5.77 -4.60 2.33
N PRO A 74 -6.52 -5.11 1.34
CA PRO A 74 -7.49 -6.16 1.63
C PRO A 74 -6.78 -7.36 2.25
N CYS A 75 -7.56 -8.11 3.01
CA CYS A 75 -7.24 -9.46 3.43
C CYS A 75 -8.42 -10.34 3.03
N SER A 76 -8.16 -11.50 2.46
CA SER A 76 -9.21 -12.47 2.14
C SER A 76 -8.61 -13.87 2.04
N HIS A 77 -9.45 -14.89 1.97
CA HIS A 77 -9.00 -16.26 1.70
C HIS A 77 -8.22 -16.38 0.38
N LEU A 78 -8.64 -15.64 -0.66
CA LEU A 78 -8.03 -15.68 -2.00
C LEU A 78 -6.72 -14.89 -2.08
N THR A 79 -6.58 -13.90 -1.20
CA THR A 79 -5.51 -12.89 -1.29
C THR A 79 -4.89 -12.67 0.10
N ARG A 80 -4.43 -13.75 0.74
CA ARG A 80 -3.66 -13.70 1.99
C ARG A 80 -2.23 -13.26 1.66
N PRO A 81 -1.86 -12.00 1.97
CA PRO A 81 -0.59 -11.46 1.52
C PRO A 81 0.60 -12.01 2.32
N LEU A 82 0.34 -12.62 3.48
CA LEU A 82 1.35 -13.23 4.33
C LEU A 82 1.02 -14.71 4.61
N PRO A 83 2.01 -15.62 4.52
CA PRO A 83 1.80 -17.05 4.73
C PRO A 83 1.45 -17.41 6.19
N GLN A 84 1.73 -16.52 7.15
CA GLN A 84 1.47 -16.77 8.57
C GLN A 84 0.00 -16.62 8.98
N ILE A 85 -0.86 -16.05 8.12
CA ILE A 85 -2.28 -15.80 8.46
C ILE A 85 -3.08 -17.11 8.23
N PRO A 86 -3.61 -17.77 9.29
CA PRO A 86 -4.27 -19.07 9.18
C PRO A 86 -5.48 -19.06 8.24
N ALA A 87 -5.59 -20.04 7.33
CA ALA A 87 -6.55 -20.06 6.21
C ALA A 87 -8.03 -19.85 6.57
N ASP A 88 -8.41 -20.17 7.81
CA ASP A 88 -9.75 -20.06 8.40
C ASP A 88 -10.01 -18.73 9.12
N THR A 89 -9.00 -17.86 9.24
CA THR A 89 -9.16 -16.59 9.96
C THR A 89 -10.05 -15.62 9.19
N ASN A 90 -11.08 -15.08 9.87
CA ASN A 90 -11.88 -13.98 9.37
C ASN A 90 -11.02 -12.71 9.29
N CYS A 91 -10.66 -12.33 8.07
CA CYS A 91 -9.70 -11.28 7.79
C CYS A 91 -10.20 -10.53 6.57
N GLU A 92 -10.42 -9.22 6.72
CA GLU A 92 -10.92 -8.33 5.66
C GLU A 92 -9.91 -7.21 5.34
N GLN A 93 -9.13 -6.81 6.34
CA GLN A 93 -8.18 -5.71 6.27
C GLN A 93 -6.83 -6.11 6.89
N MET A 94 -5.75 -5.61 6.31
CA MET A 94 -4.40 -5.68 6.88
C MET A 94 -3.72 -4.31 6.83
N ILE A 95 -3.14 -3.88 7.95
CA ILE A 95 -2.41 -2.61 8.13
C ILE A 95 -0.91 -2.92 8.13
N TRP A 96 -0.12 -2.18 7.38
CA TRP A 96 1.29 -2.45 7.15
C TRP A 96 2.19 -1.31 7.60
N LYS A 97 3.32 -1.67 8.21
CA LYS A 97 4.50 -0.82 8.38
C LYS A 97 5.76 -1.62 8.14
N LEU A 98 6.31 -1.48 6.94
CA LEU A 98 7.54 -2.11 6.50
C LEU A 98 8.70 -1.13 6.58
N ILE A 99 9.78 -1.52 7.23
CA ILE A 99 11.03 -0.76 7.30
C ILE A 99 12.11 -1.61 6.64
N LEU A 100 12.73 -1.07 5.58
CA LEU A 100 13.84 -1.70 4.89
C LEU A 100 15.13 -1.00 5.28
N TYR A 101 16.07 -1.75 5.86
CA TYR A 101 17.40 -1.27 6.21
C TYR A 101 18.39 -1.64 5.11
N ARG A 102 19.27 -0.69 4.79
CA ARG A 102 20.44 -0.90 3.93
C ARG A 102 21.71 -0.80 4.75
N ASP A 103 22.73 -1.52 4.29
CA ASP A 103 24.07 -1.34 4.82
C ASP A 103 24.54 0.11 4.56
N PRO A 104 25.01 0.85 5.59
CA PRO A 104 25.36 2.26 5.44
C PRO A 104 26.63 2.47 4.60
N ALA A 105 27.51 1.47 4.49
CA ALA A 105 28.75 1.58 3.72
C ALA A 105 28.53 1.27 2.23
N THR A 106 27.69 0.29 1.91
CA THR A 106 27.51 -0.19 0.53
C THR A 106 26.17 0.23 -0.09
N GLY A 107 25.16 0.58 0.72
CA GLY A 107 23.79 0.82 0.27
C GLY A 107 23.04 -0.46 -0.15
N THR A 108 23.62 -1.64 0.04
CA THR A 108 22.97 -2.92 -0.32
C THR A 108 21.86 -3.27 0.67
N PRO A 109 20.86 -4.07 0.25
CA PRO A 109 19.88 -4.66 1.17
C PRO A 109 20.56 -5.32 2.37
N ALA A 110 20.05 -5.09 3.58
CA ALA A 110 20.54 -5.69 4.82
C ALA A 110 19.43 -6.45 5.53
N THR A 111 18.65 -5.76 6.37
CA THR A 111 17.56 -6.35 7.16
C THR A 111 16.27 -5.59 6.96
N TYR A 112 15.16 -6.17 7.40
CA TYR A 112 13.87 -5.49 7.44
C TYR A 112 13.22 -5.68 8.81
N ALA A 113 12.29 -4.78 9.14
CA ALA A 113 11.31 -4.95 10.20
C ALA A 113 9.92 -4.71 9.63
N LEU A 114 9.00 -5.65 9.86
CA LEU A 114 7.58 -5.51 9.52
C LEU A 114 6.76 -5.52 10.80
N ASN A 115 6.02 -4.44 11.01
CA ASN A 115 4.95 -4.38 12.02
C ASN A 115 3.62 -4.30 11.29
N SER A 116 2.71 -5.21 11.58
CA SER A 116 1.44 -5.30 10.89
C SER A 116 0.32 -5.76 11.83
N ALA A 117 -0.92 -5.53 11.45
CA ALA A 117 -2.09 -6.10 12.11
C ALA A 117 -3.15 -6.45 11.06
N TYR A 118 -3.88 -7.53 11.29
CA TYR A 118 -4.94 -7.96 10.37
C TYR A 118 -6.23 -8.31 11.13
N GLY A 119 -7.38 -8.23 10.45
CA GLY A 119 -8.67 -8.57 11.05
C GLY A 119 -9.86 -7.93 10.34
N VAL A 120 -10.96 -7.78 11.06
CA VAL A 120 -12.18 -7.10 10.58
C VAL A 120 -12.06 -5.59 10.86
N PRO A 121 -12.36 -4.71 9.90
CA PRO A 121 -12.35 -3.26 10.11
C PRO A 121 -13.36 -2.82 11.17
N GLN A 122 -12.97 -1.85 11.99
CA GLN A 122 -13.91 -1.18 12.90
C GLN A 122 -14.61 -0.03 12.15
N GLN A 123 -15.94 -0.14 12.02
CA GLN A 123 -16.75 0.83 11.29
C GLN A 123 -16.54 2.26 11.81
N GLY A 124 -16.45 3.22 10.87
CA GLY A 124 -16.24 4.63 11.20
C GLY A 124 -14.82 4.99 11.66
N THR A 125 -13.89 4.02 11.68
CA THR A 125 -12.49 4.23 12.05
C THR A 125 -11.53 3.79 10.94
N LEU A 126 -10.23 3.96 11.16
CA LEU A 126 -9.15 3.42 10.31
C LEU A 126 -8.57 2.11 10.86
N GLY A 127 -8.99 1.71 12.07
CA GLY A 127 -8.45 0.57 12.79
C GLY A 127 -9.24 -0.72 12.60
N LEU A 128 -8.78 -1.75 13.28
CA LEU A 128 -9.39 -3.08 13.30
C LEU A 128 -10.19 -3.27 14.60
N GLN A 129 -11.24 -4.08 14.54
CA GLN A 129 -12.00 -4.45 15.72
C GLN A 129 -11.09 -5.11 16.76
N GLY A 130 -11.10 -4.60 17.99
CA GLY A 130 -10.22 -5.07 19.06
C GLY A 130 -8.73 -4.89 18.78
N GLY A 131 -8.33 -4.05 17.82
CA GLY A 131 -6.93 -3.88 17.39
C GLY A 131 -6.45 -4.91 16.38
N GLY A 132 -7.23 -5.96 16.10
CA GLY A 132 -6.85 -7.06 15.22
C GLY A 132 -5.76 -7.97 15.80
N THR A 133 -5.26 -8.88 14.98
CA THR A 133 -4.13 -9.77 15.31
C THR A 133 -2.84 -9.15 14.83
N VAL A 134 -1.91 -8.90 15.74
CA VAL A 134 -0.61 -8.26 15.45
C VAL A 134 0.38 -9.29 14.88
N ILE A 135 1.12 -8.88 13.87
CA ILE A 135 2.26 -9.61 13.30
C ILE A 135 3.49 -8.70 13.42
N ALA A 136 4.56 -9.24 14.00
CA ALA A 136 5.88 -8.65 13.96
C ALA A 136 6.85 -9.64 13.31
N MET A 137 7.60 -9.18 12.30
CA MET A 137 8.61 -9.98 11.64
C MET A 137 9.88 -9.17 11.42
N GLU A 138 11.01 -9.85 11.53
CA GLU A 138 12.31 -9.31 11.16
C GLU A 138 13.05 -10.36 10.34
N GLY A 139 13.96 -9.92 9.49
CA GLY A 139 14.74 -10.84 8.68
C GLY A 139 15.62 -10.12 7.67
N LYS A 140 16.16 -10.89 6.72
CA LYS A 140 16.90 -10.36 5.58
C LYS A 140 15.95 -10.08 4.43
N TRP A 141 16.33 -9.13 3.59
CA TRP A 141 15.66 -8.90 2.32
C TRP A 141 16.67 -8.77 1.20
N ALA A 142 16.23 -9.05 -0.01
CA ALA A 142 17.04 -8.98 -1.21
C ALA A 142 16.28 -8.29 -2.34
N ILE A 143 17.03 -7.82 -3.33
CA ILE A 143 16.48 -7.37 -4.60
C ILE A 143 16.55 -8.56 -5.57
N ALA A 144 15.39 -8.99 -6.03
CA ALA A 144 15.22 -9.96 -7.10
C ALA A 144 14.75 -9.25 -8.38
N LYS A 145 14.73 -10.00 -9.49
CA LYS A 145 14.14 -9.55 -10.75
C LYS A 145 12.95 -10.41 -11.15
N GLY A 146 12.04 -9.78 -11.88
CA GLY A 146 11.01 -10.43 -12.66
C GLY A 146 9.71 -10.71 -11.93
N ILE A 147 8.63 -10.33 -12.59
CA ILE A 147 7.26 -10.80 -12.37
C ILE A 147 6.79 -11.52 -13.63
N LYS A 148 5.60 -12.12 -13.59
CA LYS A 148 5.06 -12.92 -14.71
C LYS A 148 4.95 -12.14 -16.03
N THR A 149 4.66 -10.84 -15.97
CA THR A 149 4.43 -9.97 -17.13
C THR A 149 5.64 -9.12 -17.52
N ASP A 150 6.67 -9.08 -16.67
CA ASP A 150 7.87 -8.27 -16.89
C ASP A 150 9.08 -8.95 -16.20
N PRO A 151 9.98 -9.60 -16.95
CA PRO A 151 11.14 -10.29 -16.39
C PRO A 151 12.22 -9.35 -15.82
N ASP A 152 12.20 -8.06 -16.18
CA ASP A 152 13.19 -7.07 -15.74
C ASP A 152 12.72 -6.26 -14.53
N ALA A 153 11.43 -6.38 -14.17
CA ALA A 153 10.84 -5.76 -13.00
C ALA A 153 11.67 -5.93 -11.73
N VAL A 154 11.87 -4.85 -10.98
CA VAL A 154 12.61 -4.89 -9.71
C VAL A 154 11.69 -5.36 -8.59
N VAL A 155 12.05 -6.46 -7.93
CA VAL A 155 11.26 -7.09 -6.87
C VAL A 155 12.01 -7.02 -5.55
N TYR A 156 11.38 -6.51 -4.49
CA TYR A 156 11.90 -6.60 -3.14
C TYR A 156 11.37 -7.87 -2.49
N GLN A 157 12.25 -8.81 -2.14
CA GLN A 157 11.88 -10.09 -1.56
C GLN A 157 12.33 -10.15 -0.10
N LEU A 158 11.40 -10.41 0.81
CA LEU A 158 11.70 -10.64 2.22
C LEU A 158 11.90 -12.14 2.47
N ASN A 159 12.78 -12.49 3.40
CA ASN A 159 13.17 -13.87 3.71
C ASN A 159 13.57 -14.70 2.47
N PRO A 160 14.50 -14.20 1.62
CA PRO A 160 14.87 -14.89 0.38
C PRO A 160 15.41 -16.31 0.62
N ASP A 161 15.98 -16.56 1.80
CA ASP A 161 16.56 -17.85 2.19
C ASP A 161 15.53 -18.88 2.68
N ASN A 162 14.25 -18.51 2.85
CA ASN A 162 13.18 -19.40 3.32
C ASN A 162 11.92 -19.29 2.47
N PRO A 163 11.69 -20.21 1.50
CA PRO A 163 10.53 -20.19 0.63
C PRO A 163 9.17 -20.24 1.35
N GLN A 164 9.09 -20.79 2.56
CA GLN A 164 7.84 -20.89 3.33
C GLN A 164 7.41 -19.56 3.95
N THR A 165 8.36 -18.64 4.14
CA THR A 165 8.12 -17.31 4.72
C THR A 165 8.53 -16.19 3.78
N ALA A 166 8.88 -16.53 2.53
CA ALA A 166 9.23 -15.57 1.50
C ALA A 166 7.98 -14.87 0.99
N PHE A 167 8.06 -13.55 0.87
CA PHE A 167 7.03 -12.74 0.21
C PHE A 167 7.68 -11.58 -0.52
N SER A 168 7.01 -11.08 -1.55
CA SER A 168 7.62 -10.20 -2.54
C SER A 168 6.77 -8.96 -2.77
N PHE A 169 7.46 -7.87 -3.08
CA PHE A 169 6.86 -6.62 -3.52
C PHE A 169 7.43 -6.22 -4.86
N LEU A 170 6.57 -5.82 -5.79
CA LEU A 170 7.02 -5.11 -6.99
C LEU A 170 7.35 -3.67 -6.60
N LYS A 171 8.55 -3.22 -6.97
CA LYS A 171 8.93 -1.82 -6.86
C LYS A 171 8.36 -1.05 -8.07
N ILE A 172 7.22 -0.39 -7.87
CA ILE A 172 6.59 0.44 -8.90
C ILE A 172 7.42 1.71 -9.11
N THR A 173 7.74 2.40 -8.02
CA THR A 173 8.66 3.55 -8.00
C THR A 173 9.58 3.47 -6.79
N VAL A 174 10.40 4.49 -6.55
CA VAL A 174 11.15 4.61 -5.29
C VAL A 174 10.24 4.83 -4.07
N ASP A 175 9.00 5.26 -4.28
CA ASP A 175 8.06 5.63 -3.22
C ASP A 175 6.81 4.74 -3.16
N ILE A 176 6.67 3.75 -4.04
CA ILE A 176 5.52 2.83 -4.09
C ILE A 176 5.99 1.39 -4.26
N LEU A 177 5.56 0.54 -3.34
CA LEU A 177 5.66 -0.92 -3.44
C LEU A 177 4.28 -1.53 -3.64
N HIS A 178 4.15 -2.52 -4.51
CA HIS A 178 2.93 -3.31 -4.67
C HIS A 178 3.14 -4.72 -4.14
N VAL A 179 2.25 -5.22 -3.27
CA VAL A 179 2.33 -6.58 -2.71
C VAL A 179 2.02 -7.60 -3.80
N LEU A 180 2.88 -8.60 -3.94
CA LEU A 180 2.71 -9.67 -4.92
C LEU A 180 2.12 -10.93 -4.30
N ALA A 181 1.44 -11.72 -5.13
CA ALA A 181 1.11 -13.11 -4.81
C ALA A 181 2.39 -13.98 -4.78
N SER A 182 2.27 -15.21 -4.28
CA SER A 182 3.38 -16.16 -4.22
C SER A 182 3.94 -16.52 -5.61
N ASP A 183 3.12 -16.48 -6.65
CA ASP A 183 3.51 -16.68 -8.05
C ASP A 183 4.01 -15.39 -8.74
N ARG A 184 4.22 -14.32 -7.97
CA ARG A 184 4.66 -12.99 -8.42
C ARG A 184 3.70 -12.30 -9.40
N THR A 185 2.40 -12.60 -9.31
CA THR A 185 1.36 -11.77 -9.94
C THR A 185 0.95 -10.60 -9.06
N LEU A 186 0.40 -9.54 -9.67
CA LEU A 186 -0.14 -8.38 -8.96
C LEU A 186 -1.44 -8.77 -8.25
N LEU A 187 -1.55 -8.48 -6.95
CA LEU A 187 -2.75 -8.75 -6.18
C LEU A 187 -3.79 -7.64 -6.43
N GLY A 188 -4.97 -8.02 -6.93
CA GLY A 188 -6.11 -7.13 -7.13
C GLY A 188 -6.70 -6.64 -5.81
N GLY A 189 -6.85 -5.32 -5.67
CA GLY A 189 -7.55 -4.72 -4.53
C GLY A 189 -9.08 -4.78 -4.65
N ASN A 190 -9.77 -3.94 -3.89
CA ASN A 190 -11.22 -3.74 -3.97
C ASN A 190 -11.58 -2.25 -3.78
N GLY A 191 -12.87 -1.91 -3.78
CA GLY A 191 -13.33 -0.52 -3.59
C GLY A 191 -13.01 0.09 -2.20
N GLY A 192 -12.49 -0.71 -1.28
CA GLY A 192 -12.01 -0.29 0.04
C GLY A 192 -10.51 -0.01 0.08
N TRP A 193 -9.71 -0.91 -0.48
CA TRP A 193 -8.26 -0.98 -0.26
C TRP A 193 -7.52 -1.53 -1.49
N SER A 194 -6.25 -1.13 -1.63
CA SER A 194 -5.33 -1.59 -2.69
C SER A 194 -4.18 -2.40 -2.09
N TYR A 195 -3.42 -3.14 -2.90
CA TYR A 195 -2.17 -3.79 -2.46
C TYR A 195 -0.92 -2.90 -2.58
N ASN A 196 -1.04 -1.58 -2.42
CA ASN A 196 0.11 -0.67 -2.45
C ASN A 196 0.52 -0.21 -1.05
N LEU A 197 1.83 -0.17 -0.83
CA LEU A 197 2.48 0.49 0.30
C LEU A 197 3.19 1.75 -0.20
N ASN A 198 2.92 2.87 0.45
CA ASN A 198 3.47 4.18 0.11
C ASN A 198 4.63 4.50 1.03
N ARG A 199 5.67 5.15 0.50
CA ARG A 199 6.80 5.60 1.31
C ARG A 199 6.40 6.80 2.17
N THR A 200 6.64 6.72 3.48
CA THR A 200 6.20 7.72 4.46
C THR A 200 7.34 8.40 5.22
N ASP A 201 8.56 7.86 5.22
CA ASP A 201 9.72 8.46 5.91
C ASP A 201 10.22 9.77 5.27
N ASN A 202 9.93 9.98 3.99
CA ASN A 202 10.31 11.19 3.25
C ASN A 202 9.16 12.20 3.12
N ARG A 203 8.05 11.99 3.82
CA ARG A 203 6.85 12.83 3.72
C ARG A 203 6.62 13.59 5.00
N ILE A 204 6.21 14.84 4.85
CA ILE A 204 5.60 15.59 5.93
C ILE A 204 4.18 15.02 6.05
N PRO A 205 3.80 14.41 7.19
CA PRO A 205 2.43 13.98 7.40
C PRO A 205 1.51 15.18 7.16
N PRO A 206 0.43 15.04 6.37
CA PRO A 206 -0.51 16.14 6.21
C PRO A 206 -0.96 16.60 7.60
N PRO A 207 -1.02 17.92 7.85
CA PRO A 207 -1.45 18.42 9.15
C PRO A 207 -2.82 17.83 9.47
N ILE A 208 -2.91 17.10 10.59
CA ILE A 208 -4.16 16.58 11.11
C ILE A 208 -4.93 17.76 11.69
N ASN A 209 -5.47 18.63 10.85
CA ASN A 209 -6.32 19.73 11.28
C ASN A 209 -7.70 19.15 11.61
N GLY A 210 -7.78 18.63 12.83
CA GLY A 210 -8.88 17.84 13.40
C GLY A 210 -10.10 18.63 13.84
N GLN A 211 -10.52 19.65 13.10
CA GLN A 211 -11.89 20.13 13.25
C GLN A 211 -12.78 19.36 12.29
N ARG A 212 -13.39 18.29 12.83
CA ARG A 212 -14.51 17.60 12.19
C ARG A 212 -15.65 18.62 12.11
N GLY A 213 -15.74 19.34 10.99
CA GLY A 213 -16.87 20.22 10.71
C GLY A 213 -18.17 19.44 10.87
N SER A 214 -19.23 20.13 11.30
CA SER A 214 -20.57 19.57 11.32
C SER A 214 -20.88 19.04 9.92
N VAL A 215 -21.04 17.72 9.79
CA VAL A 215 -21.34 17.08 8.52
C VAL A 215 -22.80 17.39 8.24
N SER A 216 -23.05 18.35 7.35
CA SER A 216 -24.38 18.51 6.77
C SER A 216 -24.80 17.20 6.13
N GLU A 217 -26.07 16.83 6.25
CA GLU A 217 -26.62 15.66 5.58
C GLU A 217 -26.20 15.67 4.10
N PRO A 218 -25.59 14.58 3.60
CA PRO A 218 -25.14 14.56 2.22
C PRO A 218 -26.34 14.75 1.29
N PRO A 219 -26.19 15.54 0.22
CA PRO A 219 -27.28 15.71 -0.73
C PRO A 219 -27.72 14.35 -1.28
N PRO A 220 -29.02 14.18 -1.60
CA PRO A 220 -29.52 12.95 -2.21
C PRO A 220 -28.66 12.54 -3.39
N ARG A 221 -28.34 11.25 -3.48
CA ARG A 221 -27.54 10.74 -4.60
C ARG A 221 -28.32 10.96 -5.90
N PRO A 222 -27.73 11.62 -6.91
CA PRO A 222 -28.37 11.73 -8.21
C PRO A 222 -28.63 10.33 -8.79
N PRO A 223 -29.71 10.14 -9.58
CA PRO A 223 -29.95 8.89 -10.29
C PRO A 223 -28.71 8.49 -11.11
N ILE A 224 -28.41 7.20 -11.15
CA ILE A 224 -27.30 6.68 -11.96
C ILE A 224 -27.69 6.84 -13.44
N PRO A 225 -26.89 7.54 -14.25
CA PRO A 225 -27.12 7.63 -15.68
C PRO A 225 -27.18 6.23 -16.30
N PRO A 226 -28.08 5.96 -17.27
CA PRO A 226 -28.08 4.69 -17.98
C PRO A 226 -26.80 4.55 -18.80
N MET A 227 -26.39 3.30 -19.06
CA MET A 227 -25.27 3.05 -19.98
C MET A 227 -25.59 3.65 -21.36
N PRO A 228 -24.64 4.34 -22.02
CA PRO A 228 -24.87 4.91 -23.34
C PRO A 228 -25.29 3.86 -24.38
N PRO A 229 -26.14 4.21 -25.35
CA PRO A 229 -26.46 3.35 -26.48
C PRO A 229 -25.20 2.84 -27.18
N ASP A 230 -25.27 1.63 -27.75
CA ASP A 230 -24.19 0.99 -28.51
C ASP A 230 -22.86 0.82 -27.76
N SER A 231 -22.87 1.00 -26.44
CA SER A 231 -21.69 0.81 -25.60
C SER A 231 -21.68 -0.56 -24.92
N SER A 232 -20.48 -0.99 -24.54
CA SER A 232 -20.21 -2.08 -23.61
C SER A 232 -19.25 -1.61 -22.51
N ILE A 233 -19.20 -2.33 -21.40
CA ILE A 233 -18.29 -2.02 -20.30
C ILE A 233 -16.89 -2.56 -20.64
N SER A 234 -15.90 -1.67 -20.68
CA SER A 234 -14.48 -2.04 -20.82
C SER A 234 -13.90 -2.49 -19.48
N GLY A 235 -14.28 -1.79 -18.39
CA GLY A 235 -13.98 -2.19 -17.02
C GLY A 235 -14.66 -1.31 -15.98
N VAL A 236 -14.86 -1.86 -14.78
CA VAL A 236 -15.27 -1.11 -13.59
C VAL A 236 -14.13 -1.16 -12.59
N PHE A 237 -13.64 0.01 -12.18
CA PHE A 237 -12.52 0.15 -11.25
C PHE A 237 -12.98 0.91 -10.01
N GLU A 238 -12.65 0.41 -8.84
CA GLU A 238 -12.98 1.03 -7.56
C GLU A 238 -11.73 1.26 -6.73
N GLY A 239 -11.82 2.25 -5.82
CA GLY A 239 -10.72 2.53 -4.91
C GLY A 239 -11.02 3.71 -4.00
N ARG A 240 -10.04 4.03 -3.17
CA ARG A 240 -10.05 5.19 -2.29
C ARG A 240 -8.72 5.89 -2.35
N THR A 241 -8.74 7.17 -2.70
CA THR A 241 -7.54 7.99 -2.82
C THR A 241 -7.49 9.04 -1.72
N PRO A 242 -6.30 9.48 -1.27
CA PRO A 242 -6.21 10.68 -0.43
C PRO A 242 -6.83 11.90 -1.13
N CYS A 243 -7.33 12.86 -0.36
CA CYS A 243 -7.78 14.13 -0.91
C CYS A 243 -6.57 14.94 -1.40
N HIS A 244 -6.55 15.27 -2.68
CA HIS A 244 -5.46 15.98 -3.34
C HIS A 244 -6.04 16.82 -4.49
N ASP A 245 -5.38 17.91 -4.83
CA ASP A 245 -5.93 18.93 -5.74
C ASP A 245 -6.42 18.34 -7.06
N ILE A 246 -5.62 17.50 -7.72
CA ILE A 246 -6.03 16.82 -8.97
C ILE A 246 -7.30 15.96 -8.82
N VAL A 247 -7.47 15.29 -7.67
CA VAL A 247 -8.64 14.47 -7.38
C VAL A 247 -9.85 15.37 -7.09
N LEU A 248 -9.67 16.42 -6.30
CA LEU A 248 -10.73 17.35 -5.93
C LEU A 248 -11.22 18.14 -7.16
N GLU A 249 -10.30 18.55 -8.04
CA GLU A 249 -10.59 19.20 -9.32
C GLU A 249 -11.47 18.30 -10.20
N PHE A 250 -11.04 17.06 -10.43
CA PHE A 250 -11.78 16.10 -11.26
C PHE A 250 -13.15 15.76 -10.70
N THR A 251 -13.21 15.47 -9.41
CA THR A 251 -14.46 15.10 -8.74
C THR A 251 -15.35 16.31 -8.48
N GLN A 252 -14.83 17.53 -8.65
CA GLN A 252 -15.42 18.81 -8.26
C GLN A 252 -16.02 18.73 -6.84
N VAL A 253 -15.34 18.03 -5.94
CA VAL A 253 -15.68 18.02 -4.53
C VAL A 253 -15.05 19.27 -3.93
N THR A 254 -15.89 20.12 -3.34
CA THR A 254 -15.42 21.34 -2.67
C THR A 254 -14.38 20.96 -1.61
N PRO A 255 -13.16 21.51 -1.66
CA PRO A 255 -12.15 21.26 -0.63
C PRO A 255 -12.67 21.70 0.74
N TYR A 256 -12.44 20.88 1.75
CA TYR A 256 -12.75 21.24 3.14
C TYR A 256 -11.70 20.66 4.10
N SER A 257 -11.49 21.34 5.22
CA SER A 257 -10.58 20.88 6.28
C SER A 257 -11.09 19.56 6.85
N GLY A 258 -10.32 18.48 6.71
CA GLY A 258 -10.70 17.15 7.16
C GLY A 258 -11.17 16.20 6.05
N CYS A 259 -11.06 16.57 4.78
CA CYS A 259 -11.15 15.61 3.69
C CYS A 259 -9.97 14.63 3.79
N VAL A 260 -10.26 13.40 4.22
CA VAL A 260 -9.24 12.35 4.37
C VAL A 260 -9.11 11.54 3.08
N LYS A 261 -10.23 11.24 2.41
CA LYS A 261 -10.25 10.39 1.22
C LYS A 261 -11.42 10.69 0.29
N ILE A 262 -11.25 10.32 -0.97
CA ILE A 262 -12.28 10.30 -2.00
C ILE A 262 -12.53 8.85 -2.41
N LYS A 263 -13.81 8.47 -2.47
CA LYS A 263 -14.23 7.15 -2.97
C LYS A 263 -14.40 7.20 -4.48
N TRP A 264 -14.00 6.14 -5.14
CA TRP A 264 -14.06 5.99 -6.59
C TRP A 264 -14.83 4.74 -6.97
N ARG A 265 -15.75 4.90 -7.91
CA ARG A 265 -16.19 3.86 -8.83
C ARG A 265 -16.17 4.45 -10.23
N LEU A 266 -15.23 4.00 -11.05
CA LEU A 266 -15.00 4.44 -12.42
C LEU A 266 -15.42 3.32 -13.37
N THR A 267 -16.46 3.57 -14.16
CA THR A 267 -16.88 2.69 -15.26
C THR A 267 -16.35 3.27 -16.57
N LEU A 268 -15.56 2.50 -17.30
CA LEU A 268 -15.09 2.86 -18.64
C LEU A 268 -15.97 2.15 -19.66
N TYR A 269 -16.61 2.92 -20.54
CA TYR A 269 -17.40 2.39 -21.65
C TYR A 269 -16.57 2.39 -22.94
N GLN A 270 -16.84 1.42 -23.81
CA GLN A 270 -16.27 1.35 -25.14
C GLN A 270 -17.39 1.09 -26.16
N ASN A 271 -17.16 1.46 -27.41
CA ASN A 271 -18.07 1.12 -28.49
C ASN A 271 -18.16 -0.41 -28.63
N ARG A 272 -19.38 -0.96 -28.63
CA ARG A 272 -19.61 -2.41 -28.63
C ARG A 272 -19.08 -3.10 -29.88
N THR A 273 -19.09 -2.41 -31.02
CA THR A 273 -18.71 -2.98 -32.32
C THR A 273 -17.22 -2.84 -32.58
N THR A 274 -16.61 -1.71 -32.23
CA THR A 274 -15.19 -1.44 -32.55
C THR A 274 -14.24 -1.70 -31.38
N GLY A 275 -14.75 -1.75 -30.14
CA GLY A 275 -13.93 -1.80 -28.93
C GLY A 275 -13.19 -0.49 -28.62
N ALA A 276 -13.44 0.58 -29.38
CA ALA A 276 -12.79 1.87 -29.16
C ALA A 276 -13.32 2.55 -27.87
N PRO A 277 -12.47 3.27 -27.11
CA PRO A 277 -12.90 4.12 -26.00
C PRO A 277 -14.07 5.04 -26.39
N SER A 278 -15.09 5.14 -25.54
CA SER A 278 -16.22 6.06 -25.74
C SER A 278 -16.32 7.05 -24.59
N THR A 279 -17.13 6.73 -23.58
CA THR A 279 -17.37 7.59 -22.43
C THR A 279 -16.99 6.90 -21.13
N TYR A 280 -16.92 7.66 -20.05
CA TYR A 280 -16.77 7.11 -18.71
C TYR A 280 -17.89 7.62 -17.80
N LEU A 281 -18.11 6.87 -16.72
CA LEU A 281 -18.95 7.26 -15.59
C LEU A 281 -18.14 7.12 -14.31
N TYR A 282 -17.85 8.24 -13.67
CA TYR A 282 -17.33 8.28 -12.31
C TYR A 282 -18.48 8.46 -11.31
N MET A 283 -18.44 7.68 -10.24
CA MET A 283 -19.34 7.80 -9.11
C MET A 283 -18.55 7.91 -7.80
N GLY A 284 -18.77 9.01 -7.08
CA GLY A 284 -18.32 9.25 -5.72
C GLY A 284 -19.42 8.98 -4.69
N THR A 285 -19.23 9.49 -3.47
CA THR A 285 -20.26 9.38 -2.41
C THR A 285 -21.55 10.10 -2.81
N SER A 286 -21.41 11.31 -3.34
CA SER A 286 -22.50 12.25 -3.67
C SER A 286 -22.29 12.95 -5.02
N THR A 287 -21.29 12.52 -5.80
CA THR A 287 -20.93 13.15 -7.08
C THR A 287 -20.98 12.12 -8.19
N ILE A 288 -21.44 12.55 -9.36
CA ILE A 288 -21.38 11.79 -10.60
C ILE A 288 -20.69 12.67 -11.64
N ARG A 289 -19.73 12.09 -12.38
CA ARG A 289 -19.09 12.78 -13.51
C ARG A 289 -19.14 11.87 -14.72
N GLU A 290 -19.41 12.47 -15.85
CA GLU A 290 -19.39 11.84 -17.16
C GLU A 290 -18.44 12.61 -18.06
N GLY A 291 -17.99 11.97 -19.12
CA GLY A 291 -17.10 12.57 -20.09
C GLY A 291 -16.62 11.54 -21.10
N THR A 292 -15.63 11.91 -21.90
CA THR A 292 -14.99 10.99 -22.85
C THR A 292 -13.68 10.48 -22.28
N TRP A 293 -13.19 9.35 -22.77
CA TRP A 293 -11.84 8.91 -22.42
C TRP A 293 -11.09 8.39 -23.64
N THR A 294 -9.77 8.50 -23.59
CA THR A 294 -8.86 8.09 -24.66
C THR A 294 -7.74 7.24 -24.12
N ILE A 295 -7.06 6.52 -25.01
CA ILE A 295 -5.84 5.78 -24.70
C ILE A 295 -4.67 6.54 -25.32
N ALA A 296 -3.73 6.96 -24.47
CA ALA A 296 -2.43 7.49 -24.87
C ALA A 296 -1.33 6.44 -24.61
N ARG A 297 -0.13 6.67 -25.17
CA ARG A 297 1.02 5.79 -25.00
C ARG A 297 2.22 6.57 -24.50
N GLY A 298 2.97 5.93 -23.62
CA GLY A 298 4.26 6.37 -23.14
C GLY A 298 4.22 7.24 -21.89
N THR A 299 5.27 7.14 -21.11
CA THR A 299 5.76 8.11 -20.13
C THR A 299 7.25 8.34 -20.41
N ASP A 300 7.87 9.32 -19.73
CA ASP A 300 9.31 9.57 -19.86
C ASP A 300 10.15 8.34 -19.47
N SER A 301 9.65 7.51 -18.55
CA SER A 301 10.34 6.30 -18.08
C SER A 301 9.99 5.04 -18.86
N ASP A 302 8.84 5.00 -19.53
CA ASP A 302 8.37 3.84 -20.29
C ASP A 302 7.58 4.30 -21.53
N PRO A 303 8.20 4.30 -22.74
CA PRO A 303 7.53 4.74 -23.96
C PRO A 303 6.38 3.81 -24.41
N ASN A 304 6.26 2.61 -23.84
CA ASN A 304 5.22 1.66 -24.18
C ASN A 304 4.04 1.65 -23.18
N ALA A 305 4.14 2.41 -22.09
CA ALA A 305 3.11 2.50 -21.07
C ALA A 305 1.74 2.84 -21.68
N ILE A 306 0.67 2.18 -21.22
CA ILE A 306 -0.70 2.47 -21.66
C ILE A 306 -1.31 3.45 -20.67
N ILE A 307 -1.72 4.62 -21.14
CA ILE A 307 -2.30 5.68 -20.30
C ILE A 307 -3.77 5.88 -20.67
N TYR A 308 -4.66 5.75 -19.70
CA TYR A 308 -6.07 6.12 -19.85
C TYR A 308 -6.26 7.57 -19.45
N GLN A 309 -6.79 8.39 -20.36
CA GLN A 309 -7.02 9.82 -20.12
C GLN A 309 -8.51 10.10 -20.08
N LEU A 310 -9.01 10.58 -18.95
CA LEU A 310 -10.40 10.99 -18.76
C LEU A 310 -10.54 12.48 -19.04
N HIS A 311 -11.36 12.84 -20.03
CA HIS A 311 -11.65 14.20 -20.43
C HIS A 311 -13.00 14.62 -19.87
N LEU A 312 -12.96 15.49 -18.86
CA LEU A 312 -14.14 16.09 -18.26
C LEU A 312 -14.57 17.32 -19.08
N ASP A 313 -15.86 17.43 -19.37
CA ASP A 313 -16.39 18.59 -20.09
C ASP A 313 -16.04 19.90 -19.37
N GLY A 314 -15.44 20.84 -20.12
CA GLY A 314 -14.98 22.12 -19.59
C GLY A 314 -13.62 22.09 -18.89
N SER A 315 -13.02 20.92 -18.66
CA SER A 315 -11.63 20.83 -18.20
C SER A 315 -10.65 20.99 -19.36
N GLN A 316 -9.57 21.75 -19.14
CA GLN A 316 -8.49 21.90 -20.12
C GLN A 316 -7.50 20.74 -20.09
N LYS A 317 -7.47 19.95 -19.01
CA LYS A 317 -6.46 18.90 -18.81
C LYS A 317 -7.11 17.58 -18.37
N PRO A 318 -6.80 16.45 -19.04
CA PRO A 318 -7.34 15.16 -18.65
C PRO A 318 -6.78 14.69 -17.31
N VAL A 319 -7.53 13.81 -16.65
CA VAL A 319 -7.01 12.98 -15.57
C VAL A 319 -6.42 11.72 -16.16
N SER A 320 -5.17 11.42 -15.84
CA SER A 320 -4.41 10.33 -16.45
C SER A 320 -4.23 9.17 -15.48
N PHE A 321 -4.44 7.95 -15.96
CA PHE A 321 -4.16 6.72 -15.24
C PHE A 321 -3.20 5.85 -16.03
N LEU A 322 -2.13 5.37 -15.40
CA LEU A 322 -1.31 4.30 -15.97
C LEU A 322 -2.03 2.95 -15.76
N LYS A 323 -2.23 2.21 -16.86
CA LYS A 323 -2.74 0.85 -16.84
C LYS A 323 -1.57 -0.11 -16.65
N ALA A 324 -1.38 -0.58 -15.41
CA ALA A 324 -0.28 -1.49 -15.11
C ALA A 324 -0.56 -2.93 -15.59
N ASP A 325 -1.82 -3.37 -15.48
CA ASP A 325 -2.30 -4.64 -16.02
C ASP A 325 -3.81 -4.54 -16.33
N GLU A 326 -4.52 -5.67 -16.41
CA GLU A 326 -5.97 -5.68 -16.63
C GLU A 326 -6.80 -5.27 -15.41
N ASN A 327 -6.20 -5.20 -14.22
CA ASN A 327 -6.87 -5.06 -12.95
C ASN A 327 -6.47 -3.80 -12.18
N HIS A 328 -5.42 -3.08 -12.61
CA HIS A 328 -4.84 -1.96 -11.86
C HIS A 328 -4.70 -0.70 -12.71
N LEU A 329 -5.26 0.40 -12.20
CA LEU A 329 -5.04 1.75 -12.69
C LEU A 329 -4.34 2.59 -11.62
N PHE A 330 -3.21 3.19 -11.95
CA PHE A 330 -2.49 4.13 -11.08
C PHE A 330 -2.77 5.56 -11.54
N LEU A 331 -3.37 6.38 -10.67
CA LEU A 331 -3.59 7.79 -10.97
C LEU A 331 -2.23 8.52 -11.02
N LEU A 332 -2.07 9.32 -12.07
CA LEU A 332 -0.87 10.10 -12.33
C LEU A 332 -1.11 11.59 -12.07
N ASP A 333 -0.02 12.33 -11.86
CA ASP A 333 -0.04 13.79 -11.87
C ASP A 333 -0.13 14.35 -13.30
N ARG A 334 0.02 15.67 -13.43
CA ARG A 334 -0.07 16.36 -14.73
C ARG A 334 1.14 16.13 -15.64
N ASP A 335 2.26 15.69 -15.06
CA ASP A 335 3.51 15.39 -15.73
C ASP A 335 3.68 13.87 -15.94
N LEU A 336 2.59 13.10 -15.74
CA LEU A 336 2.53 11.65 -15.87
C LEU A 336 3.42 10.89 -14.87
N ASN A 337 3.78 11.50 -13.74
CA ASN A 337 4.41 10.80 -12.63
C ASN A 337 3.37 10.13 -11.74
N PHE A 338 3.77 9.06 -11.06
CA PHE A 338 2.93 8.40 -10.07
C PHE A 338 2.61 9.33 -8.90
N LEU A 339 1.32 9.50 -8.60
CA LEU A 339 0.92 10.02 -7.31
C LEU A 339 1.16 8.95 -6.26
N VAL A 340 1.76 9.36 -5.15
CA VAL A 340 2.07 8.47 -4.03
C VAL A 340 1.13 8.83 -2.89
N GLY A 341 0.55 7.82 -2.27
CA GLY A 341 -0.43 7.99 -1.20
C GLY A 341 0.18 8.30 0.17
N ASP A 342 -0.56 7.93 1.20
CA ASP A 342 -0.14 7.99 2.60
C ASP A 342 -0.20 6.59 3.25
N ALA A 343 -0.09 6.52 4.58
CA ALA A 343 -0.15 5.26 5.32
C ALA A 343 -1.50 4.53 5.22
N LEU A 344 -2.55 5.20 4.73
CA LEU A 344 -3.95 4.75 4.79
C LEU A 344 -4.55 4.53 3.39
N PHE A 345 -4.21 5.38 2.43
CA PHE A 345 -4.80 5.39 1.09
C PHE A 345 -3.72 5.51 0.02
N SER A 346 -3.92 4.84 -1.11
CA SER A 346 -3.07 4.93 -2.31
C SER A 346 -3.80 5.63 -3.45
N TYR A 347 -3.11 5.88 -4.55
CA TYR A 347 -3.70 6.42 -5.78
C TYR A 347 -4.01 5.34 -6.82
N THR A 348 -4.46 4.17 -6.35
CA THR A 348 -4.72 3.02 -7.23
C THR A 348 -6.17 2.58 -7.19
N LEU A 349 -6.73 2.35 -8.38
CA LEU A 349 -8.03 1.76 -8.58
C LEU A 349 -7.88 0.30 -9.01
N SER A 350 -8.67 -0.57 -8.40
CA SER A 350 -8.68 -2.01 -8.66
C SER A 350 -9.95 -2.38 -9.41
N ARG A 351 -9.84 -3.27 -10.39
CA ARG A 351 -10.97 -3.75 -11.16
C ARG A 351 -11.91 -4.61 -10.31
N THR A 352 -13.22 -4.43 -10.44
CA THR A 352 -14.25 -5.10 -9.60
C THR A 352 -15.40 -5.74 -10.38
N ASP A 353 -15.47 -5.58 -11.70
CA ASP A 353 -16.50 -6.21 -12.55
C ASP A 353 -16.28 -7.71 -12.78
N LYS A 354 -15.11 -8.27 -12.43
CA LYS A 354 -14.80 -9.70 -12.57
C LYS A 354 -15.29 -10.55 -11.41
N ASP A 355 -15.44 -9.98 -10.21
CA ASP A 355 -15.89 -10.71 -9.02
C ASP A 355 -17.42 -10.86 -8.94
N ALA A 356 -18.15 -10.33 -9.92
CA ALA A 356 -19.61 -10.37 -10.02
C ALA A 356 -20.12 -11.51 -10.93
N GLN A 357 -19.24 -12.40 -11.40
CA GLN A 357 -19.55 -13.63 -12.13
C GLN A 357 -19.10 -14.83 -11.30
#